data_AF-A0A7G8W4R9-F1
#
_entry.id   AF-A0A7G8W4R9-F1
#
_cell.length_a   1.000
_cell.length_b   1.000
_cell.length_c   1.000
_cell.angle_alpha   90.00
_cell.angle_beta   90.00
_cell.angle_gamma   90.00
#
_symmetry.space_group_name_H-M   'P 1'
#
loop_
_entity.id
_entity.type
_entity.pdbx_description
1 polymer ?
#
loop_
_entity_poly.entity_id
_entity_poly.type
_entity_poly.pdbx_seq_one_letter_code
_entity_poly.pdbx_strand_id
1 'polypeptide(L)'
;MTIAQLPSIAECRLWHVDLDAAAASQAHECLSGDESARAARFVFERDRRRYVAAHVALRETLSTVTGSTACDLAFDIGAFGKPSLAAPSALRFNLSHSAGAGLIAIDDSDSATEIGVDVEVLRPLSYSAALAAEYFTAAEQQGLAATAPPDRDLAFLTCWTRKEACAKALGLGLSIDTRSFEVGVNLEAQDVDMVVGGRTETLRVHSFRHGLALVCAFAKVIVETTSKMIPTNALIEREFA
;
A
#
# COMPACT_ATOMS: atom_id res chain seq x y z
N MET A 1 -4.08 -19.45 -8.57
CA MET A 1 -3.74 -18.06 -8.64
C MET A 1 -3.75 -17.68 -10.11
N THR A 2 -4.43 -16.60 -10.46
CA THR A 2 -4.33 -16.01 -11.80
C THR A 2 -3.87 -14.58 -11.65
N ILE A 3 -2.97 -14.13 -12.53
CA ILE A 3 -2.43 -12.77 -12.54
C ILE A 3 -2.90 -12.11 -13.83
N ALA A 4 -3.59 -10.98 -13.71
CA ALA A 4 -4.08 -10.21 -14.85
C ALA A 4 -3.62 -8.75 -14.75
N GLN A 5 -2.94 -8.27 -15.79
CA GLN A 5 -2.53 -6.87 -15.86
C GLN A 5 -3.76 -5.97 -16.06
N LEU A 6 -3.82 -4.89 -15.30
CA LEU A 6 -4.82 -3.83 -15.38
C LEU A 6 -4.28 -2.64 -16.20
N PRO A 7 -5.14 -1.70 -16.63
CA PRO A 7 -4.68 -0.44 -17.17
C PRO A 7 -3.75 0.30 -16.19
N SER A 8 -2.69 0.90 -16.72
CA SER A 8 -1.76 1.70 -15.91
C SER A 8 -2.41 2.98 -15.37
N ILE A 9 -1.96 3.43 -14.21
CA ILE A 9 -2.38 4.69 -13.57
C ILE A 9 -1.13 5.50 -13.24
N ALA A 10 -1.09 6.77 -13.67
CA ALA A 10 0.06 7.67 -13.47
C ALA A 10 1.41 6.99 -13.83
N GLU A 11 1.43 6.34 -15.00
CA GLU A 11 2.56 5.58 -15.57
C GLU A 11 2.97 4.33 -14.78
N CYS A 12 2.32 4.04 -13.65
CA CYS A 12 2.53 2.82 -12.89
C CYS A 12 1.69 1.68 -13.44
N ARG A 13 2.27 0.48 -13.58
CA ARG A 13 1.57 -0.72 -14.02
C ARG A 13 0.93 -1.42 -12.82
N LEU A 14 -0.27 -1.95 -13.01
CA LEU A 14 -1.03 -2.65 -11.96
C LEU A 14 -1.42 -4.06 -12.41
N TRP A 15 -1.51 -4.98 -11.44
CA TRP A 15 -1.99 -6.34 -11.66
C TRP A 15 -2.99 -6.74 -10.58
N HIS A 16 -4.10 -7.31 -11.02
CA HIS A 16 -5.04 -8.02 -10.15
C HIS A 16 -4.64 -9.49 -10.04
N VAL A 17 -4.72 -10.02 -8.82
CA VAL A 17 -4.42 -11.43 -8.52
C VAL A 17 -5.63 -12.08 -7.88
N ASP A 18 -6.14 -13.17 -8.47
CA ASP A 18 -7.07 -14.07 -7.79
C ASP A 18 -6.27 -15.04 -6.92
N LEU A 19 -6.34 -14.86 -5.60
CA LEU A 19 -5.59 -15.64 -4.61
C LEU A 19 -6.26 -16.98 -4.26
N ASP A 20 -7.53 -17.16 -4.61
CA ASP A 20 -8.28 -18.39 -4.32
C ASP A 20 -8.23 -19.40 -5.47
N ALA A 21 -7.89 -18.95 -6.69
CA ALA A 21 -7.64 -19.83 -7.82
C ALA A 21 -6.52 -20.86 -7.51
N ALA A 22 -6.49 -22.01 -8.21
CA ALA A 22 -5.45 -23.04 -8.04
C ALA A 22 -4.05 -22.52 -8.43
N ALA A 23 -3.04 -22.66 -7.55
CA ALA A 23 -1.72 -22.06 -7.71
C ALA A 23 -0.83 -22.77 -8.75
N ALA A 24 0.12 -22.03 -9.35
CA ALA A 24 1.23 -22.61 -10.10
C ALA A 24 2.28 -23.13 -9.09
N SER A 25 2.74 -24.38 -9.26
CA SER A 25 3.42 -25.12 -8.20
C SER A 25 4.88 -24.71 -7.96
N GLN A 26 5.56 -24.09 -8.93
CA GLN A 26 7.03 -23.94 -8.91
C GLN A 26 7.52 -22.73 -8.10
N ALA A 27 6.82 -21.60 -8.14
CA ALA A 27 7.25 -20.39 -7.43
C ALA A 27 7.05 -20.46 -5.90
N HIS A 28 6.28 -21.44 -5.40
CA HIS A 28 6.18 -21.72 -3.97
C HIS A 28 7.54 -22.08 -3.34
N GLU A 29 8.42 -22.71 -4.09
CA GLU A 29 9.76 -23.10 -3.63
C GLU A 29 10.73 -21.91 -3.57
N CYS A 30 10.37 -20.77 -4.17
CA CYS A 30 11.17 -19.55 -4.21
C CYS A 30 10.87 -18.55 -3.09
N LEU A 31 9.97 -18.88 -2.15
CA LEU A 31 9.73 -18.01 -0.99
C LEU A 31 10.98 -17.91 -0.12
N SER A 32 11.24 -16.72 0.42
CA SER A 32 12.32 -16.54 1.40
C SER A 32 12.01 -17.27 2.70
N GLY A 33 13.05 -17.45 3.54
CA GLY A 33 12.87 -17.98 4.90
C GLY A 33 11.89 -17.15 5.72
N ASP A 34 11.94 -15.82 5.60
CA ASP A 34 11.04 -14.90 6.31
C ASP A 34 9.60 -14.99 5.81
N GLU A 35 9.39 -15.09 4.49
CA GLU A 35 8.06 -15.30 3.90
C GLU A 35 7.47 -16.64 4.36
N SER A 36 8.28 -17.70 4.34
CA SER A 36 7.87 -19.04 4.78
C SER A 36 7.53 -19.07 6.28
N ALA A 37 8.37 -18.43 7.11
CA ALA A 37 8.13 -18.31 8.55
C ALA A 37 6.86 -17.50 8.85
N ARG A 38 6.61 -16.41 8.10
CA ARG A 38 5.40 -15.61 8.24
C ARG A 38 4.16 -16.39 7.81
N ALA A 39 4.23 -17.14 6.72
CA ALA A 39 3.14 -18.02 6.29
C ALA A 39 2.77 -19.04 7.38
N ALA A 40 3.77 -19.65 8.03
CA ALA A 40 3.56 -20.64 9.08
C ALA A 40 2.86 -20.09 10.35
N ARG A 41 2.83 -18.77 10.55
CA ARG A 41 2.19 -18.12 11.71
C ARG A 41 0.68 -17.93 11.55
N PHE A 42 0.13 -18.10 10.35
CA PHE A 42 -1.32 -17.99 10.15
C PHE A 42 -2.05 -19.16 10.80
N VAL A 43 -3.07 -18.84 11.62
CA VAL A 43 -3.91 -19.85 12.29
C VAL A 43 -4.82 -20.56 11.30
N PHE A 44 -5.36 -19.83 10.33
CA PHE A 44 -6.30 -20.38 9.35
C PHE A 44 -5.59 -20.73 8.05
N GLU A 45 -5.80 -21.96 7.59
CA GLU A 45 -5.20 -22.49 6.36
C GLU A 45 -5.52 -21.62 5.12
N ARG A 46 -6.74 -21.08 5.07
CA ARG A 46 -7.15 -20.18 3.98
C ARG A 46 -6.29 -18.93 3.91
N ASP A 47 -6.02 -18.30 5.06
CA ASP A 47 -5.27 -17.06 5.11
C ASP A 47 -3.78 -17.32 4.84
N ARG A 48 -3.26 -18.46 5.34
CA ARG A 48 -1.93 -18.97 4.97
C ARG A 48 -1.78 -19.14 3.46
N ARG A 49 -2.73 -19.81 2.81
CA ARG A 49 -2.72 -20.04 1.36
C ARG A 49 -2.75 -18.74 0.57
N ARG A 50 -3.61 -17.79 0.95
CA ARG A 50 -3.72 -16.47 0.29
C ARG A 50 -2.45 -15.64 0.45
N TYR A 51 -1.86 -15.65 1.64
CA TYR A 51 -0.57 -15.00 1.89
C TYR A 51 0.52 -15.56 0.97
N VAL A 52 0.66 -16.88 0.93
CA VAL A 52 1.61 -17.57 0.04
C VAL A 52 1.35 -17.24 -1.43
N ALA A 53 0.09 -17.29 -1.87
CA ALA A 53 -0.28 -16.95 -3.25
C ALA A 53 0.06 -15.49 -3.60
N ALA A 54 -0.17 -14.55 -2.69
CA ALA A 54 0.13 -13.13 -2.93
C ALA A 54 1.63 -12.88 -3.11
N HIS A 55 2.46 -13.52 -2.28
CA HIS A 55 3.93 -13.43 -2.39
C HIS A 55 4.49 -14.15 -3.61
N VAL A 56 3.92 -15.29 -3.97
CA VAL A 56 4.24 -15.97 -5.24
C VAL A 56 3.89 -15.09 -6.44
N ALA A 57 2.68 -14.52 -6.49
CA ALA A 57 2.28 -13.59 -7.56
C ALA A 57 3.22 -12.40 -7.66
N LEU A 58 3.62 -11.83 -6.51
CA LEU A 58 4.55 -10.71 -6.49
C LEU A 58 5.89 -11.08 -7.13
N ARG A 59 6.48 -12.22 -6.74
CA ARG A 59 7.73 -12.71 -7.32
C ARG A 59 7.59 -12.98 -8.82
N GLU A 60 6.54 -13.67 -9.27
CA GLU A 60 6.31 -13.94 -10.70
C GLU A 60 6.13 -12.65 -11.52
N THR A 61 5.41 -11.67 -10.97
CA THR A 61 5.20 -10.38 -11.63
C THR A 61 6.51 -9.60 -11.73
N LEU A 62 7.28 -9.53 -10.63
CA LEU A 62 8.58 -8.87 -10.62
C LEU A 62 9.59 -9.57 -11.54
N SER A 63 9.59 -10.90 -11.61
CA SER A 63 10.41 -11.67 -12.54
C SER A 63 10.11 -11.33 -13.99
N THR A 64 8.82 -11.20 -14.32
CA THR A 64 8.39 -10.81 -15.67
C THR A 64 8.87 -9.40 -16.03
N VAL A 65 8.84 -8.48 -15.06
CA VAL A 65 9.26 -7.09 -15.27
C VAL A 65 10.78 -6.93 -15.34
N THR A 66 11.51 -7.61 -14.46
CA THR A 66 12.98 -7.46 -14.31
C THR A 66 13.78 -8.38 -15.23
N GLY A 67 13.18 -9.47 -15.71
CA GLY A 67 13.88 -10.55 -16.41
C GLY A 67 14.63 -11.52 -15.49
N SER A 68 14.67 -11.27 -14.17
CA SER A 68 15.26 -12.16 -13.17
C SER A 68 14.35 -13.33 -12.83
N THR A 69 14.91 -14.45 -12.36
CA THR A 69 14.08 -15.57 -11.88
C THR A 69 13.46 -15.26 -10.53
N ALA A 70 12.31 -15.88 -10.20
CA ALA A 70 11.57 -15.62 -8.96
C ALA A 70 12.38 -15.96 -7.70
N CYS A 71 13.26 -16.95 -7.81
CA CYS A 71 14.16 -17.42 -6.76
C CYS A 71 15.35 -16.47 -6.55
N ASP A 72 15.79 -15.75 -7.59
CA ASP A 72 16.92 -14.82 -7.51
C ASP A 72 16.53 -13.43 -6.96
N LEU A 73 15.23 -13.15 -6.84
CA LEU A 73 14.75 -11.90 -6.26
C LEU A 73 15.05 -11.84 -4.76
N ALA A 74 15.95 -10.94 -4.39
CA ALA A 74 16.25 -10.57 -3.01
C ALA A 74 15.47 -9.31 -2.61
N PHE A 75 14.95 -9.30 -1.38
CA PHE A 75 14.17 -8.21 -0.83
C PHE A 75 14.82 -7.66 0.44
N ASP A 76 14.86 -6.34 0.55
CA ASP A 76 15.12 -5.63 1.80
C ASP A 76 13.78 -5.26 2.46
N ILE A 77 13.76 -5.20 3.78
CA ILE A 77 12.56 -4.85 4.56
C ILE A 77 12.80 -3.52 5.27
N GLY A 78 11.98 -2.51 4.94
CA GLY A 78 11.99 -1.21 5.60
C GLY A 78 11.55 -1.29 7.06
N ALA A 79 11.75 -0.21 7.81
CA ALA A 79 11.52 -0.14 9.27
C ALA A 79 10.12 -0.59 9.72
N PHE A 80 9.10 -0.40 8.87
CA PHE A 80 7.72 -0.78 9.16
C PHE A 80 7.20 -1.92 8.27
N GLY A 81 8.11 -2.70 7.67
CA GLY A 81 7.76 -3.91 6.95
C GLY A 81 7.46 -3.75 5.46
N LYS A 82 7.60 -2.53 4.89
CA LYS A 82 7.49 -2.32 3.43
C LYS A 82 8.69 -2.99 2.73
N PRO A 83 8.47 -3.96 1.85
CA PRO A 83 9.56 -4.59 1.10
C PRO A 83 10.02 -3.72 -0.07
N SER A 84 11.30 -3.81 -0.41
CA SER A 84 11.91 -3.27 -1.63
C SER A 84 12.82 -4.31 -2.27
N LEU A 85 13.10 -4.20 -3.58
CA LEU A 85 14.12 -5.03 -4.20
C LEU A 85 15.49 -4.60 -3.68
N ALA A 86 16.34 -5.58 -3.35
CA ALA A 86 17.70 -5.31 -2.92
C ALA A 86 18.49 -4.56 -4.00
N ALA A 87 19.38 -3.67 -3.58
CA ALA A 87 20.17 -2.86 -4.50
C ALA A 87 21.09 -3.71 -5.39
N PRO A 88 21.36 -3.28 -6.64
CA PRO A 88 20.90 -2.04 -7.27
C PRO A 88 19.56 -2.21 -8.01
N SER A 89 18.51 -1.52 -7.55
CA SER A 89 17.23 -1.46 -8.25
C SER A 89 16.53 -0.12 -8.01
N ALA A 90 16.15 0.57 -9.10
CA ALA A 90 15.32 1.77 -9.05
C ALA A 90 13.82 1.44 -9.02
N LEU A 91 13.46 0.19 -9.35
CA LEU A 91 12.07 -0.27 -9.39
C LEU A 91 11.42 -0.15 -8.02
N ARG A 92 10.21 0.40 -8.00
CA ARG A 92 9.35 0.47 -6.81
C ARG A 92 8.13 -0.39 -7.02
N PHE A 93 7.73 -1.11 -5.98
CA PHE A 93 6.53 -1.94 -6.02
C PHE A 93 5.77 -1.87 -4.71
N ASN A 94 4.50 -2.24 -4.77
CA ASN A 94 3.70 -2.44 -3.58
C ASN A 94 2.66 -3.53 -3.81
N LEU A 95 2.32 -4.27 -2.74
CA LEU A 95 1.36 -5.37 -2.75
C LEU A 95 0.32 -5.10 -1.65
N SER A 96 -0.95 -5.23 -2.00
CA SER A 96 -2.05 -5.33 -1.04
C SER A 96 -2.94 -6.53 -1.37
N HIS A 97 -3.65 -7.03 -0.37
CA HIS A 97 -4.65 -8.07 -0.57
C HIS A 97 -5.80 -7.96 0.44
N SER A 98 -7.01 -8.27 0.00
CA SER A 98 -8.20 -8.38 0.84
C SER A 98 -9.04 -9.57 0.40
N ALA A 99 -9.39 -10.42 1.37
CA ALA A 99 -9.98 -11.73 1.12
C ALA A 99 -9.23 -12.50 0.02
N GLY A 100 -9.91 -12.88 -1.07
CA GLY A 100 -9.32 -13.63 -2.19
C GLY A 100 -8.69 -12.76 -3.28
N ALA A 101 -8.62 -11.43 -3.11
CA ALA A 101 -8.10 -10.51 -4.12
C ALA A 101 -6.75 -9.93 -3.71
N GLY A 102 -5.80 -9.91 -4.64
CA GLY A 102 -4.53 -9.21 -4.54
C GLY A 102 -4.41 -8.08 -5.57
N LEU A 103 -3.66 -7.05 -5.22
CA LEU A 103 -3.32 -5.92 -6.09
C LEU A 103 -1.83 -5.64 -5.98
N ILE A 104 -1.12 -5.67 -7.11
CA ILE A 104 0.30 -5.35 -7.22
C ILE A 104 0.42 -4.08 -8.06
N ALA A 105 1.24 -3.12 -7.62
CA ALA A 105 1.69 -2.00 -8.44
C ALA A 105 3.20 -2.04 -8.61
N ILE A 106 3.68 -1.69 -9.81
CA ILE A 106 5.10 -1.57 -10.13
C ILE A 106 5.31 -0.26 -10.89
N ASP A 107 6.21 0.55 -10.36
CA ASP A 107 6.82 1.69 -11.04
C ASP A 107 8.25 1.30 -11.43
N ASP A 108 8.46 1.10 -12.73
CA ASP A 108 9.74 0.78 -13.35
C ASP A 108 10.36 1.99 -14.08
N SER A 109 9.93 3.21 -13.73
CA SER A 109 10.60 4.43 -14.18
C SER A 109 11.87 4.71 -13.36
N ASP A 110 12.77 5.50 -13.94
CA ASP A 110 14.04 5.90 -13.30
C ASP A 110 13.86 6.95 -12.18
N SER A 111 12.62 7.31 -11.81
CA SER A 111 12.36 8.37 -10.83
C SER A 111 12.54 7.93 -9.37
N ALA A 112 12.68 6.62 -9.10
CA ALA A 112 12.78 6.01 -7.77
C ALA A 112 11.66 6.45 -6.80
N THR A 113 10.50 6.82 -7.34
CA THR A 113 9.40 7.43 -6.61
C THR A 113 8.61 6.40 -5.81
N GLU A 114 8.39 6.67 -4.53
CA GLU A 114 7.65 5.75 -3.67
C GLU A 114 6.18 5.64 -4.07
N ILE A 115 5.68 4.40 -4.12
CA ILE A 115 4.30 4.06 -4.44
C ILE A 115 3.68 3.15 -3.39
N GLY A 116 2.35 3.20 -3.31
CA GLY A 116 1.53 2.34 -2.46
C GLY A 116 0.21 1.97 -3.11
N VAL A 117 -0.28 0.77 -2.84
CA VAL A 117 -1.61 0.32 -3.25
C VAL A 117 -2.39 -0.24 -2.08
N ASP A 118 -3.70 -0.12 -2.18
CA ASP A 118 -4.60 -0.87 -1.32
C ASP A 118 -5.81 -1.40 -2.07
N VAL A 119 -6.36 -2.53 -1.58
CA VAL A 119 -7.53 -3.19 -2.16
C VAL A 119 -8.41 -3.73 -1.04
N GLU A 120 -9.70 -3.44 -1.12
CA GLU A 120 -10.71 -3.99 -0.22
C GLU A 120 -11.90 -4.57 -0.99
N VAL A 121 -12.41 -5.70 -0.50
CA VAL A 121 -13.67 -6.27 -1.01
C VAL A 121 -14.83 -5.49 -0.41
N LEU A 122 -15.62 -4.86 -1.28
CA LEU A 122 -16.88 -4.20 -0.98
C LEU A 122 -17.82 -5.18 -0.32
N ARG A 123 -18.24 -4.82 0.90
CA ARG A 123 -19.12 -5.59 1.76
C ARG A 123 -19.90 -4.63 2.65
N PRO A 124 -21.07 -5.04 3.15
CA PRO A 124 -21.77 -4.27 4.17
C PRO A 124 -20.89 -4.04 5.40
N LEU A 125 -20.79 -2.79 5.86
CA LEU A 125 -20.02 -2.44 7.06
C LEU A 125 -20.95 -1.88 8.14
N SER A 126 -21.48 -2.78 8.98
CA SER A 126 -22.41 -2.45 10.06
C SER A 126 -21.84 -1.47 11.11
N TYR A 127 -20.51 -1.33 11.18
CA TYR A 127 -19.81 -0.47 12.13
C TYR A 127 -18.94 0.61 11.46
N SER A 128 -19.22 0.94 10.19
CA SER A 128 -18.44 1.93 9.42
C SER A 128 -18.35 3.30 10.12
N ALA A 129 -19.42 3.76 10.78
CA ALA A 129 -19.41 5.03 11.50
C ALA A 129 -18.46 5.03 12.72
N ALA A 130 -18.40 3.92 13.47
CA ALA A 130 -17.51 3.80 14.63
C ALA A 130 -16.03 3.75 14.19
N LEU A 131 -15.74 2.98 13.12
CA LEU A 131 -14.40 2.95 12.53
C LEU A 131 -14.01 4.32 11.96
N ALA A 132 -14.93 5.01 11.28
CA ALA A 132 -14.65 6.35 10.77
C ALA A 132 -14.32 7.35 11.90
N ALA A 133 -14.97 7.24 13.05
CA ALA A 133 -14.65 8.09 14.20
C ALA A 133 -13.22 7.85 14.76
N GLU A 134 -12.69 6.64 14.61
CA GLU A 134 -11.36 6.27 15.09
C GLU A 134 -10.25 6.62 14.08
N TYR A 135 -10.52 6.45 12.78
CA TYR A 135 -9.48 6.50 11.74
C TYR A 135 -9.60 7.68 10.76
N PHE A 136 -10.74 8.37 10.66
CA PHE A 136 -10.98 9.42 9.65
C PHE A 136 -10.96 10.83 10.24
N THR A 137 -10.60 11.82 9.42
CA THR A 137 -10.68 13.23 9.78
C THR A 137 -12.13 13.65 10.01
N ALA A 138 -12.33 14.79 10.67
CA ALA A 138 -13.67 15.34 10.88
C ALA A 138 -14.40 15.62 9.55
N ALA A 139 -13.70 16.08 8.51
CA ALA A 139 -14.32 16.36 7.21
C ALA A 139 -14.66 15.08 6.44
N GLU A 140 -13.83 14.03 6.53
CA GLU A 140 -14.15 12.71 5.96
C GLU A 140 -15.35 12.07 6.65
N GLN A 141 -15.46 12.20 7.98
CA GLN A 141 -16.64 11.75 8.73
C GLN A 141 -17.91 12.49 8.27
N GLN A 142 -17.82 13.81 8.05
CA GLN A 142 -18.93 14.60 7.52
C GLN A 142 -19.30 14.18 6.09
N GLY A 143 -18.31 13.97 5.22
CA GLY A 143 -18.53 13.48 3.86
C GLY A 143 -19.20 12.10 3.85
N LEU A 144 -18.77 11.19 4.72
CA LEU A 144 -19.38 9.86 4.87
C LEU A 144 -20.84 9.96 5.39
N ALA A 145 -21.10 10.84 6.36
CA ALA A 145 -22.44 11.07 6.89
C ALA A 145 -23.39 11.68 5.83
N ALA A 146 -22.87 12.55 4.96
CA ALA A 146 -23.60 13.14 3.84
C ALA A 146 -23.84 12.15 2.67
N THR A 147 -23.12 11.03 2.64
CA THR A 147 -23.28 10.01 1.59
C THR A 147 -24.56 9.21 1.80
N ALA A 148 -25.31 9.01 0.70
CA ALA A 148 -26.54 8.24 0.70
C ALA A 148 -26.30 6.79 1.18
N PRO A 149 -27.24 6.17 1.92
CA PRO A 149 -27.04 4.84 2.49
C PRO A 149 -26.54 3.75 1.51
N PRO A 150 -27.02 3.66 0.25
CA PRO A 150 -26.54 2.64 -0.68
C PRO A 150 -25.04 2.76 -1.03
N ASP A 151 -24.48 3.97 -0.97
CA ASP A 151 -23.10 4.26 -1.38
C ASP A 151 -22.15 4.41 -0.20
N ARG A 152 -22.66 4.36 1.04
CA ARG A 152 -21.88 4.66 2.24
C ARG A 152 -20.73 3.68 2.47
N ASP A 153 -20.94 2.38 2.22
CA ASP A 153 -19.88 1.38 2.36
C ASP A 153 -18.77 1.58 1.32
N LEU A 154 -19.15 1.97 0.10
CA LEU A 154 -18.20 2.32 -0.95
C LEU A 154 -17.41 3.58 -0.58
N ALA A 155 -18.07 4.62 -0.09
CA ALA A 155 -17.42 5.85 0.37
C ALA A 155 -16.45 5.59 1.53
N PHE A 156 -16.86 4.76 2.51
CA PHE A 156 -16.00 4.35 3.61
C PHE A 156 -14.75 3.63 3.11
N LEU A 157 -14.92 2.59 2.27
CA LEU A 157 -13.80 1.82 1.76
C LEU A 157 -12.92 2.62 0.80
N THR A 158 -13.48 3.62 0.09
CA THR A 158 -12.70 4.55 -0.73
C THR A 158 -11.74 5.35 0.14
N CYS A 159 -12.24 5.94 1.23
CA CYS A 159 -11.40 6.66 2.19
C CYS A 159 -10.37 5.73 2.85
N TRP A 160 -10.80 4.55 3.30
CA TRP A 160 -9.94 3.55 3.92
C TRP A 160 -8.77 3.13 3.03
N THR A 161 -9.08 2.66 1.81
CA THR A 161 -8.05 2.19 0.87
C THR A 161 -7.08 3.30 0.49
N ARG A 162 -7.54 4.54 0.36
CA ARG A 162 -6.67 5.69 0.12
C ARG A 162 -5.70 5.95 1.25
N LYS A 163 -6.17 5.94 2.50
CA LYS A 163 -5.30 6.14 3.68
C LYS A 163 -4.23 5.06 3.76
N GLU A 164 -4.62 3.80 3.58
CA GLU A 164 -3.71 2.66 3.55
C GLU A 164 -2.71 2.76 2.39
N ALA A 165 -3.16 3.13 1.19
CA ALA A 165 -2.26 3.32 0.04
C ALA A 165 -1.22 4.42 0.30
N CYS A 166 -1.61 5.54 0.92
CA CYS A 166 -0.68 6.61 1.29
C CYS A 166 0.32 6.17 2.36
N ALA A 167 -0.15 5.52 3.42
CA ALA A 167 0.72 4.99 4.48
C ALA A 167 1.70 3.93 3.94
N LYS A 168 1.26 3.08 3.02
CA LYS A 168 2.10 2.10 2.32
C LYS A 168 3.09 2.75 1.36
N ALA A 169 2.71 3.84 0.69
CA ALA A 169 3.63 4.61 -0.15
C ALA A 169 4.81 5.13 0.66
N LEU A 170 4.56 5.77 1.81
CA LEU A 170 5.62 6.29 2.67
C LEU A 170 6.26 5.23 3.60
N GLY A 171 5.79 3.98 3.54
CA GLY A 171 6.33 2.87 4.32
C GLY A 171 6.18 3.05 5.83
N LEU A 172 5.13 3.71 6.32
CA LEU A 172 4.93 4.04 7.74
C LEU A 172 4.15 2.98 8.53
N GLY A 173 3.56 2.02 7.83
CA GLY A 173 2.61 1.07 8.43
C GLY A 173 1.45 1.77 9.15
N LEU A 174 0.87 1.12 10.15
CA LEU A 174 -0.19 1.70 11.01
C LEU A 174 0.34 2.72 12.05
N SER A 175 1.60 3.14 11.93
CA SER A 175 2.24 4.00 12.94
C SER A 175 1.87 5.48 12.77
N ILE A 176 1.29 5.84 11.63
CA ILE A 176 0.79 7.20 11.39
C ILE A 176 -0.63 7.35 11.91
N ASP A 177 -0.92 8.47 12.59
CA ASP A 177 -2.31 8.82 12.90
C ASP A 177 -3.02 9.13 11.59
N THR A 178 -3.91 8.23 11.15
CA THR A 178 -4.63 8.37 9.90
C THR A 178 -5.58 9.58 9.87
N ARG A 179 -5.79 10.25 11.01
CA ARG A 179 -6.55 11.51 11.12
C ARG A 179 -5.68 12.75 10.93
N SER A 180 -4.37 12.60 10.75
CA SER A 180 -3.45 13.73 10.54
C SER A 180 -3.38 14.21 9.08
N PHE A 181 -4.07 13.52 8.16
CA PHE A 181 -4.12 13.85 6.74
C PHE A 181 -5.48 13.43 6.15
N GLU A 182 -5.88 14.09 5.07
CA GLU A 182 -7.19 13.93 4.45
C GLU A 182 -7.07 13.38 3.04
N VAL A 183 -7.89 12.39 2.71
CA VAL A 183 -7.90 11.72 1.39
C VAL A 183 -9.27 11.73 0.71
N GLY A 184 -10.29 12.23 1.41
CA GLY A 184 -11.67 12.28 0.95
C GLY A 184 -12.37 10.93 0.78
N VAL A 185 -13.68 10.99 0.54
CA VAL A 185 -14.57 9.80 0.43
C VAL A 185 -15.05 9.52 -1.01
N ASN A 186 -14.77 10.43 -1.95
CA ASN A 186 -15.18 10.33 -3.35
C ASN A 186 -14.08 9.68 -4.21
N LEU A 187 -14.44 9.06 -5.33
CA LEU A 187 -13.47 8.35 -6.20
C LEU A 187 -12.51 9.25 -6.99
N GLU A 188 -12.77 10.56 -7.06
CA GLU A 188 -11.94 11.51 -7.81
C GLU A 188 -10.50 11.56 -7.28
N ALA A 189 -9.53 11.55 -8.20
CA ALA A 189 -8.13 11.62 -7.83
C ALA A 189 -7.80 12.99 -7.21
N GLN A 190 -6.94 13.00 -6.20
CA GLN A 190 -6.57 14.21 -5.47
C GLN A 190 -5.13 14.15 -4.97
N ASP A 191 -4.59 15.31 -4.62
CA ASP A 191 -3.29 15.43 -3.97
C ASP A 191 -3.51 15.41 -2.45
N VAL A 192 -2.65 14.68 -1.75
CA VAL A 192 -2.71 14.46 -0.30
C VAL A 192 -1.37 14.85 0.29
N ASP A 193 -1.40 15.82 1.20
CA ASP A 193 -0.21 16.24 1.94
C ASP A 193 -0.12 15.48 3.27
N MET A 194 1.04 14.88 3.52
CA MET A 194 1.33 14.15 4.75
C MET A 194 2.58 14.73 5.42
N VAL A 195 2.48 15.01 6.72
CA VAL A 195 3.63 15.47 7.51
C VAL A 195 4.32 14.27 8.16
N VAL A 196 5.54 13.98 7.73
CA VAL A 196 6.33 12.82 8.16
C VAL A 196 7.73 13.27 8.54
N GLY A 197 8.14 13.03 9.80
CA GLY A 197 9.47 13.42 10.26
C GLY A 197 9.76 14.93 10.14
N GLY A 198 8.72 15.78 10.21
CA GLY A 198 8.84 17.23 10.04
C GLY A 198 8.99 17.71 8.60
N ARG A 199 8.76 16.84 7.61
CA ARG A 199 8.69 17.15 6.18
C ARG A 199 7.27 16.96 5.67
N THR A 200 6.90 17.72 4.64
CA THR A 200 5.66 17.50 3.91
C THR A 200 5.97 16.70 2.66
N GLU A 201 5.34 15.53 2.57
CA GLU A 201 5.32 14.67 1.40
C GLU A 201 3.96 14.83 0.72
N THR A 202 3.95 15.13 -0.58
CA THR A 202 2.71 15.24 -1.37
C THR A 202 2.55 14.01 -2.24
N LEU A 203 1.39 13.35 -2.14
CA LEU A 203 1.05 12.15 -2.91
C LEU A 203 -0.14 12.43 -3.83
N ARG A 204 -0.05 11.97 -5.08
CA ARG A 204 -1.22 11.83 -5.95
C ARG A 204 -1.92 10.52 -5.63
N VAL A 205 -3.20 10.59 -5.26
CA VAL A 205 -4.00 9.44 -4.88
C VAL A 205 -5.12 9.23 -5.88
N HIS A 206 -5.23 8.01 -6.39
CA HIS A 206 -6.24 7.56 -7.33
C HIS A 206 -7.11 6.47 -6.70
N SER A 207 -8.39 6.44 -7.04
CA SER A 207 -9.27 5.33 -6.72
C SER A 207 -9.92 4.76 -7.96
N PHE A 208 -10.15 3.46 -7.96
CA PHE A 208 -10.84 2.79 -9.05
C PHE A 208 -11.59 1.56 -8.56
N ARG A 209 -12.57 1.15 -9.35
CA ARG A 209 -13.33 -0.08 -9.14
C ARG A 209 -12.75 -1.15 -10.05
N HIS A 210 -12.58 -2.37 -9.53
CA HIS A 210 -12.26 -3.53 -10.37
C HIS A 210 -13.31 -4.63 -10.16
N GLY A 211 -13.96 -5.03 -11.26
CA GLY A 211 -15.18 -5.83 -11.20
C GLY A 211 -16.28 -5.17 -10.36
N LEU A 212 -17.21 -5.98 -9.86
CA LEU A 212 -18.32 -5.50 -9.02
C LEU A 212 -17.93 -5.33 -7.55
N ALA A 213 -16.83 -5.94 -7.11
CA ALA A 213 -16.54 -6.12 -5.69
C ALA A 213 -15.34 -5.32 -5.18
N LEU A 214 -14.36 -4.92 -5.99
CA LEU A 214 -13.11 -4.38 -5.44
C LEU A 214 -13.11 -2.85 -5.42
N VAL A 215 -12.77 -2.30 -4.25
CA VAL A 215 -12.41 -0.90 -4.04
C VAL A 215 -10.89 -0.85 -4.01
N CYS A 216 -10.28 -0.13 -4.95
CA CYS A 216 -8.83 -0.04 -5.04
C CYS A 216 -8.37 1.40 -4.90
N ALA A 217 -7.20 1.58 -4.29
CA ALA A 217 -6.48 2.85 -4.27
C ALA A 217 -5.02 2.66 -4.71
N PHE A 218 -4.49 3.68 -5.36
CA PHE A 218 -3.08 3.80 -5.73
C PHE A 218 -2.59 5.19 -5.32
N ALA A 219 -1.45 5.26 -4.63
CA ALA A 219 -0.81 6.49 -4.22
C ALA A 219 0.63 6.52 -4.76
N LYS A 220 1.03 7.67 -5.32
CA LYS A 220 2.39 7.94 -5.81
C LYS A 220 2.88 9.26 -5.26
N VAL A 221 4.06 9.30 -4.67
CA VAL A 221 4.70 10.55 -4.24
C VAL A 221 4.95 11.43 -5.47
N ILE A 222 4.63 12.72 -5.43
CA ILE A 222 4.84 13.64 -6.55
C ILE A 222 5.75 14.82 -6.21
N VAL A 223 5.92 15.15 -4.92
CA VAL A 223 6.85 16.18 -4.43
C VAL A 223 7.36 15.78 -3.06
N GLU A 224 8.68 15.77 -2.88
CA GLU A 224 9.33 15.69 -1.57
C GLU A 224 9.87 17.07 -1.20
N THR A 225 9.38 17.67 -0.11
CA THR A 225 9.96 18.94 0.37
C THR A 225 11.13 18.63 1.31
N THR A 226 12.36 18.88 0.85
CA THR A 226 13.55 18.79 1.70
C THR A 226 13.48 19.86 2.80
N SER A 227 13.21 19.44 4.05
CA SER A 227 13.35 20.33 5.20
C SER A 227 14.83 20.72 5.35
N LYS A 228 15.11 22.03 5.40
CA LYS A 228 16.45 22.55 5.73
C LYS A 228 16.86 21.92 7.06
N MET A 229 17.98 21.19 7.05
CA MET A 229 18.67 20.84 8.29
C MET A 229 18.89 22.12 9.09
N ILE A 230 18.24 22.26 10.24
CA ILE A 230 18.75 23.15 11.27
C ILE A 230 20.03 22.46 11.76
N PRO A 231 21.22 23.06 11.59
CA PRO A 231 22.44 22.46 12.11
C PRO A 231 22.30 22.40 13.63
N THR A 232 22.32 21.21 14.19
CA THR A 232 22.45 21.01 15.63
C THR A 232 23.86 21.43 16.03
N ASN A 233 24.08 22.72 16.20
CA ASN A 233 25.32 23.27 16.75
C ASN A 233 24.99 24.20 17.91
N ALA A 234 24.56 23.60 19.01
CA ALA A 234 24.55 24.22 20.32
C ALA A 234 24.42 23.12 21.37
N LEU A 235 25.56 22.59 21.81
CA LEU A 235 25.86 22.25 23.20
C LEU A 235 27.27 21.65 23.25
N ILE A 236 28.13 22.35 23.97
CA ILE A 236 29.34 21.94 24.71
C ILE A 236 30.42 23.00 24.48
N GLU A 237 30.45 24.01 25.35
CA GLU A 237 31.67 24.40 26.07
C GLU A 237 31.38 25.52 27.07
N ARG A 238 31.82 25.31 28.32
CA ARG A 238 32.01 26.28 29.45
C ARG A 238 30.71 26.54 30.24
N GLU A 239 30.65 26.32 31.55
CA GLU A 239 31.59 26.72 32.60
C GLU A 239 31.69 25.68 33.74
N PHE A 240 32.91 25.26 34.05
CA PHE A 240 33.37 24.94 35.40
C PHE A 240 34.67 25.74 35.59
N ALA A 241 34.56 26.89 36.26
CA ALA A 241 35.61 27.58 37.02
C ALA A 241 34.96 28.71 37.82
#